data_AF-A0A937CYX7-F1
#
_entry.id   AF-A0A937CYX7-F1
#
_cell.length_a   1.000
_cell.length_b   1.000
_cell.length_c   1.000
_cell.angle_alpha   90.00
_cell.angle_beta   90.00
_cell.angle_gamma   90.00
#
_symmetry.space_group_name_H-M   'P 1'
#
loop_
_entity.id
_entity.type
_entity.pdbx_description
1 polymer ?
#
loop_
_entity_poly.entity_id
_entity_poly.type
_entity_poly.pdbx_seq_one_letter_code
_entity_poly.pdbx_strand_id
1 'polypeptide(L)'
;MDKKQQAARIKRIVDTIAERATAVPAAERSVYIQEEVAKVREAFRQTYEADALLAAYAMEFVDSMTGWINARVHALETERTRVELIREQAEVDP
;
A
#
# COMPACT_ATOMS: atom_id res chain seq x y z
N MET A 1 0.41 6.48 21.97
CA MET A 1 -0.14 6.70 20.61
C MET A 1 -1.60 6.30 20.64
N ASP A 2 -2.53 7.17 20.25
CA ASP A 2 -3.95 6.80 20.22
C ASP A 2 -4.30 5.93 19.00
N LYS A 3 -5.46 5.29 19.02
CA LYS A 3 -5.92 4.38 17.95
C LYS A 3 -6.06 5.08 16.60
N LYS A 4 -6.41 6.37 16.57
CA LYS A 4 -6.57 7.15 15.32
C LYS A 4 -5.21 7.42 14.68
N GLN A 5 -4.20 7.74 15.48
CA GLN A 5 -2.83 7.92 15.01
C GLN A 5 -2.28 6.61 14.43
N GLN A 6 -2.58 5.47 15.05
CA GLN A 6 -2.13 4.15 14.54
C GLN A 6 -2.76 3.83 13.19
N ALA A 7 -4.09 4.00 13.08
CA ALA A 7 -4.80 3.84 11.83
C ALA A 7 -4.27 4.78 10.72
N ALA A 8 -3.97 6.04 11.06
CA ALA A 8 -3.40 7.00 10.10
C ALA A 8 -1.99 6.60 9.65
N ARG A 9 -1.14 6.10 10.55
CA ARG A 9 0.21 5.60 10.22
C ARG A 9 0.10 4.41 9.27
N ILE A 10 -0.77 3.47 9.57
CA ILE A 10 -1.05 2.30 8.74
C ILE A 10 -1.48 2.71 7.33
N LYS A 11 -2.51 3.58 7.25
CA LYS A 11 -3.04 4.06 5.97
C LYS A 11 -1.92 4.69 5.14
N ARG A 12 -1.08 5.52 5.76
CA ARG A 12 0.05 6.16 5.10
C ARG A 12 1.05 5.15 4.54
N ILE A 13 1.35 4.06 5.26
CA ILE A 13 2.27 3.03 4.78
C ILE A 13 1.67 2.36 3.52
N VAL A 14 0.41 1.93 3.60
CA VAL A 14 -0.30 1.30 2.47
C VAL A 14 -0.34 2.24 1.25
N ASP A 15 -0.75 3.49 1.45
CA ASP A 15 -0.82 4.49 0.37
C ASP A 15 0.56 4.72 -0.25
N THR A 16 1.60 4.89 0.55
CA THR A 16 2.97 5.15 0.05
C THR A 16 3.50 3.98 -0.79
N ILE A 17 3.30 2.74 -0.33
CA ILE A 17 3.75 1.56 -1.08
C ILE A 17 2.94 1.43 -2.38
N ALA A 18 1.62 1.62 -2.32
CA ALA A 18 0.76 1.54 -3.50
C ALA A 18 1.11 2.61 -4.55
N GLU A 19 1.33 3.85 -4.13
CA GLU A 19 1.75 4.95 -5.00
C GLU A 19 3.05 4.60 -5.72
N ARG A 20 4.07 4.15 -4.98
CA ARG A 20 5.35 3.74 -5.57
C ARG A 20 5.21 2.53 -6.49
N ALA A 21 4.37 1.58 -6.13
CA ALA A 21 4.10 0.38 -6.94
C ALA A 21 3.48 0.73 -8.31
N THR A 22 2.74 1.83 -8.45
CA THR A 22 2.22 2.27 -9.75
C THR A 22 3.29 2.80 -10.71
N ALA A 23 4.46 3.21 -10.18
CA ALA A 23 5.62 3.61 -10.97
C ALA A 23 6.52 2.43 -11.38
N VAL A 24 6.32 1.25 -10.79
CA VAL A 24 7.03 0.00 -11.13
C VAL A 24 6.34 -0.66 -12.33
N PRO A 25 7.10 -1.26 -13.28
CA PRO A 25 6.52 -2.07 -14.34
C PRO A 25 5.56 -3.12 -13.80
N ALA A 26 4.43 -3.34 -14.48
CA ALA A 26 3.38 -4.24 -14.00
C ALA A 26 3.88 -5.66 -13.70
N ALA A 27 4.84 -6.15 -14.49
CA ALA A 27 5.46 -7.47 -14.30
C ALA A 27 6.29 -7.59 -13.00
N GLU A 28 6.86 -6.50 -12.51
CA GLU A 28 7.74 -6.48 -11.33
C GLU A 28 7.00 -6.07 -10.05
N ARG A 29 5.79 -5.56 -10.19
CA ARG A 29 5.03 -4.94 -9.09
C ARG A 29 4.76 -5.89 -7.93
N SER A 30 4.43 -7.14 -8.23
CA SER A 30 4.17 -8.14 -7.16
C SER A 30 5.42 -8.36 -6.31
N VAL A 31 6.60 -8.43 -6.92
CA VAL A 31 7.87 -8.59 -6.22
C VAL A 31 8.16 -7.36 -5.36
N TYR A 32 8.01 -6.16 -5.95
CA TYR A 32 8.17 -4.90 -5.21
C TYR A 32 7.28 -4.83 -3.96
N ILE A 33 5.98 -5.16 -4.10
CA ILE A 33 5.04 -5.13 -2.97
C ILE A 33 5.45 -6.12 -1.89
N GLN A 34 5.85 -7.34 -2.26
CA GLN A 34 6.31 -8.35 -1.31
C GLN A 34 7.55 -7.90 -0.53
N GLU A 35 8.53 -7.28 -1.22
CA GLU A 35 9.73 -6.74 -0.60
C GLU A 35 9.43 -5.60 0.38
N GLU A 36 8.54 -4.66 0.02
CA GLU A 36 8.14 -3.58 0.91
C GLU A 36 7.37 -4.11 2.13
N VAL A 37 6.46 -5.07 1.95
CA VAL A 37 5.76 -5.72 3.06
C VAL A 37 6.72 -6.47 3.98
N ALA A 38 7.77 -7.11 3.44
CA ALA A 38 8.81 -7.74 4.24
C ALA A 38 9.58 -6.72 5.12
N LYS A 39 9.89 -5.53 4.57
CA LYS A 39 10.50 -4.43 5.35
C LYS A 39 9.58 -3.96 6.48
N VAL A 40 8.27 -3.83 6.20
CA VAL A 40 7.28 -3.48 7.23
C VAL A 40 7.19 -4.55 8.30
N ARG A 41 7.17 -5.83 7.91
CA ARG A 41 7.16 -6.97 8.83
C ARG A 41 8.32 -6.90 9.80
N GLU A 42 9.53 -6.70 9.29
CA GLU A 42 10.73 -6.64 10.11
C GLU A 42 10.71 -5.44 11.08
N ALA A 43 10.28 -4.27 10.61
CA ALA A 43 10.13 -3.09 11.47
C ALA A 43 9.10 -3.30 12.60
N PHE A 44 7.97 -3.94 12.31
CA PHE A 44 6.95 -4.25 13.32
C PHE A 44 7.45 -5.32 14.31
N ARG A 45 8.16 -6.35 13.83
CA ARG A 45 8.77 -7.37 14.67
C ARG A 45 9.74 -6.76 15.68
N GLN A 46 10.64 -5.88 15.23
CA GLN A 46 11.58 -5.17 16.12
C GLN A 46 10.85 -4.23 17.10
N THR A 47 9.79 -3.56 16.65
CA THR A 47 9.03 -2.63 17.50
C THR A 47 8.34 -3.33 18.68
N TYR A 48 7.89 -4.57 18.47
CA TYR A 48 7.07 -5.30 19.44
C TYR A 48 7.76 -6.54 20.02
N GLU A 49 9.07 -6.70 19.81
CA GLU A 49 9.81 -7.91 20.23
C GLU A 49 9.72 -8.22 21.72
N ALA A 50 9.55 -7.18 22.56
CA ALA A 50 9.43 -7.30 24.00
C ALA A 50 8.07 -7.85 24.46
N ASP A 51 7.05 -7.89 23.59
CA ASP A 51 5.71 -8.40 23.88
C ASP A 51 5.26 -9.38 22.78
N ALA A 52 5.34 -10.67 23.10
CA ALA A 52 5.03 -11.74 22.16
C ALA A 52 3.57 -11.71 21.65
N LEU A 53 2.61 -11.28 22.48
CA LEU A 53 1.20 -11.19 22.05
C LEU A 53 1.02 -10.02 21.09
N LEU A 54 1.62 -8.88 21.40
CA LEU A 54 1.56 -7.70 20.54
C LEU A 54 2.30 -7.93 19.22
N ALA A 55 3.42 -8.66 19.24
CA ALA A 55 4.12 -9.10 18.05
C ALA A 55 3.25 -10.02 17.18
N ALA A 56 2.53 -10.99 17.77
CA ALA A 56 1.63 -11.86 17.02
C ALA A 56 0.51 -11.06 16.32
N TYR A 57 -0.19 -10.18 17.05
CA TYR A 57 -1.21 -9.32 16.46
C TYR A 57 -0.65 -8.39 15.37
N ALA A 58 0.56 -7.87 15.56
CA ALA A 58 1.25 -7.08 14.55
C ALA A 58 1.54 -7.88 13.28
N MET A 59 1.89 -9.16 13.39
CA MET A 59 2.14 -10.00 12.22
C MET A 59 0.85 -10.33 11.45
N GLU A 60 -0.24 -10.68 12.13
CA GLU A 60 -1.56 -10.88 11.48
C GLU A 60 -2.01 -9.65 10.70
N PHE A 61 -1.73 -8.47 11.25
CA PHE A 61 -2.01 -7.21 10.58
C PHE A 61 -1.16 -7.03 9.31
N VAL A 62 0.15 -7.30 9.38
CA VAL A 62 1.06 -7.22 8.23
C VAL A 62 0.69 -8.23 7.13
N ASP A 63 0.19 -9.41 7.51
CA ASP A 63 -0.29 -10.43 6.55
C ASP A 63 -1.42 -9.89 5.65
N SER A 64 -2.26 -8.98 6.18
CA SER A 64 -3.35 -8.36 5.43
C SER A 64 -2.91 -7.23 4.50
N MET A 65 -1.71 -6.67 4.70
CA MET A 65 -1.27 -5.45 3.99
C MET A 65 -1.11 -5.65 2.48
N THR A 66 -0.61 -6.81 2.04
CA THR A 66 -0.46 -7.12 0.62
C THR A 66 -1.78 -6.95 -0.14
N GLY A 67 -2.89 -7.42 0.46
CA GLY A 67 -4.22 -7.27 -0.12
C GLY A 67 -4.66 -5.81 -0.22
N TRP A 68 -4.46 -5.02 0.85
CA TRP A 68 -4.82 -3.60 0.84
C TRP A 68 -3.98 -2.79 -0.15
N ILE A 69 -2.69 -3.08 -0.26
CA ILE A 69 -1.79 -2.42 -1.21
C ILE A 69 -2.23 -2.74 -2.64
N ASN A 70 -2.50 -4.01 -2.97
CA ASN A 70 -2.99 -4.40 -4.29
C ASN A 70 -4.32 -3.72 -4.64
N ALA A 71 -5.28 -3.71 -3.71
CA ALA A 71 -6.55 -3.01 -3.92
C ALA A 71 -6.33 -1.51 -4.17
N ARG A 72 -5.40 -0.88 -3.45
CA ARG A 72 -5.09 0.54 -3.61
C ARG A 72 -4.38 0.82 -4.94
N VAL A 73 -3.46 -0.03 -5.37
CA VAL A 73 -2.83 0.04 -6.70
C VAL A 73 -3.90 0.00 -7.79
N HIS A 74 -4.82 -0.97 -7.74
CA HIS A 74 -5.89 -1.06 -8.74
C HIS A 74 -6.79 0.19 -8.76
N ALA A 75 -7.12 0.74 -7.59
CA ALA A 75 -7.89 1.98 -7.50
C ALA A 75 -7.14 3.16 -8.15
N LEU A 76 -5.82 3.29 -7.91
CA LEU A 76 -4.99 4.34 -8.50
C LEU A 76 -4.87 4.19 -10.02
N GLU A 77 -4.71 2.97 -10.53
CA GLU A 77 -4.65 2.72 -11.97
C GLU A 77 -5.97 3.03 -12.67
N THR A 78 -7.09 2.64 -12.05
CA THR A 78 -8.44 2.94 -12.56
C THR A 78 -8.69 4.44 -12.64
N GLU A 79 -8.30 5.18 -11.59
CA GLU A 79 -8.45 6.63 -11.58
C GLU A 79 -7.57 7.29 -12.64
N ARG A 80 -6.32 6.84 -12.80
CA ARG A 80 -5.42 7.35 -13.85
C ARG A 80 -6.01 7.16 -15.25
N THR A 81 -6.48 5.95 -15.57
CA THR A 81 -7.12 5.67 -16.86
C THR A 81 -8.36 6.54 -17.09
N ARG A 82 -9.16 6.77 -16.04
CA ARG A 82 -10.32 7.66 -16.13
C ARG A 82 -9.93 9.10 -16.46
N VAL A 83 -8.89 9.62 -15.81
CA VAL A 83 -8.38 10.98 -16.07
C VAL A 83 -7.83 11.12 -17.48
N GLU A 84 -7.10 10.11 -17.97
CA GLU A 84 -6.57 10.05 -19.33
C GLU A 84 -7.70 10.10 -20.37
N LEU A 85 -8.76 9.29 -20.19
CA LEU A 85 -9.93 9.28 -21.08
C LEU A 85 -10.67 10.63 -21.12
N ILE A 86 -10.84 11.29 -19.97
CA ILE A 86 -11.49 12.61 -19.90
C ILE A 86 -10.66 13.64 -20.67
N ARG A 87 -9.33 13.59 -20.56
CA ARG A 87 -8.43 14.49 -21.26
C ARG A 87 -8.49 14.27 -22.78
N GLU A 88 -8.43 13.03 -23.24
CA GLU A 88 -8.56 12.69 -24.66
C GLU A 88 -9.89 13.19 -25.25
N GLN A 89 -10.99 13.03 -24.50
CA GLN A 89 -12.30 13.52 -24.92
C GLN A 89 -12.36 15.06 -25.03
N ALA A 90 -11.66 15.78 -24.16
CA ALA A 90 -11.59 17.25 -24.17
C ALA A 90 -10.67 17.81 -25.26
N GLU A 91 -9.69 17.04 -25.73
CA GLU A 91 -8.80 17.44 -26.84
C GLU A 91 -9.44 17.21 -28.23
N VAL A 92 -10.50 16.40 -28.31
CA VAL A 92 -11.21 16.05 -29.56
C VAL A 92 -12.36 17.02 -29.90
N ASP A 93 -12.83 17.83 -28.93
CA ASP A 93 -13.97 18.75 -29.11
C ASP A 93 -13.57 20.21 -28.74
N PRO A 94 -13.03 21.01 -29.69
CA PRO A 94 -12.62 22.40 -29.47
C PRO A 94 -13.76 23.43 -29.49
#